data_AF-A0A924DD92-F1
#
_entry.id   AF-A0A924DD92-F1
#
_cell.length_a   1.000
_cell.length_b   1.000
_cell.length_c   1.000
_cell.angle_alpha   90.00
_cell.angle_beta   90.00
_cell.angle_gamma   90.00
#
_symmetry.space_group_name_H-M   'P 1'
#
loop_
_entity.id
_entity.type
_entity.pdbx_description
1 polymer ?
#
loop_
_entity_poly.entity_id
_entity_poly.type
_entity_poly.pdbx_seq_one_letter_code
_entity_poly.pdbx_strand_id
1 'polypeptide(L)'
;MIRIGLPPPMLPRLRLHWHVTRNTIEQYYSAFRAGTLRHIHATRALWAGATVAIVSRIGSLRTRRVPLEAQKQGRLERFEAVYEQLSDLICWAAKEEVTPEREAEYAHLRLSVRELYQPLRATLRPFWQTEDMESDYDPFEELFLPHDLNEVVDSMGGIMAISMAREAFEAYRESVR
;
A
#
# COMPACT_ATOMS: atom_id res chain seq x y z
N MET A 1 19.58 24.41 -105.25
CA MET A 1 19.26 23.09 -104.67
C MET A 1 19.95 22.98 -103.31
N ILE A 2 19.22 23.14 -102.21
CA ILE A 2 19.77 23.05 -100.85
C ILE A 2 19.26 21.74 -100.24
N ARG A 3 20.17 20.77 -100.01
CA ARG A 3 19.88 19.53 -99.28
C ARG A 3 20.04 19.81 -97.79
N ILE A 4 18.92 19.97 -97.10
CA ILE A 4 18.89 20.05 -95.63
C ILE A 4 18.91 18.62 -95.10
N GLY A 5 20.04 18.20 -94.52
CA GLY A 5 20.16 16.92 -93.83
C GLY A 5 19.27 16.91 -92.58
N LEU A 6 18.37 15.94 -92.48
CA LEU A 6 17.57 15.72 -91.27
C LEU A 6 18.47 15.28 -90.10
N PRO A 7 18.23 15.77 -88.87
CA PRO A 7 18.97 15.34 -87.69
C PRO A 7 18.66 13.87 -87.34
N PRO A 8 19.62 13.13 -86.75
CA PRO A 8 19.45 11.72 -86.43
C PRO A 8 18.38 11.48 -85.36
N PRO A 9 17.73 10.29 -85.35
CA PRO A 9 16.56 10.03 -84.51
C PRO A 9 16.92 10.07 -83.01
N MET A 10 16.21 10.90 -82.24
CA MET A 10 16.41 11.11 -80.80
C MET A 10 15.82 10.01 -79.90
N LEU A 11 15.04 9.08 -80.48
CA LEU A 11 14.33 8.02 -79.76
C LEU A 11 15.21 7.03 -78.95
N PRO A 12 16.40 6.59 -79.41
CA PRO A 12 17.19 5.62 -78.64
C PRO A 12 17.83 6.23 -77.39
N ARG A 13 18.10 7.53 -77.38
CA ARG A 13 18.69 8.24 -76.22
C ARG A 13 17.71 8.36 -75.06
N LEU A 14 16.43 8.61 -75.36
CA LEU A 14 15.37 8.69 -74.35
C LEU A 14 15.12 7.33 -73.67
N ARG A 15 15.16 6.23 -74.43
CA ARG A 15 15.02 4.88 -73.87
C ARG A 15 16.18 4.51 -72.93
N LEU A 16 17.41 4.83 -73.29
CA LEU A 16 18.58 4.60 -72.44
C LEU A 16 18.51 5.42 -71.14
N HIS A 17 18.10 6.69 -71.22
CA HIS A 17 17.93 7.53 -70.03
C HIS A 17 16.83 7.01 -69.09
N TRP A 18 15.74 6.49 -69.66
CA TRP A 18 14.65 5.89 -68.89
C TRP A 18 15.06 4.62 -68.16
N HIS A 19 15.83 3.74 -68.80
CA HIS A 19 16.31 2.53 -68.15
C HIS A 19 17.30 2.81 -67.01
N VAL A 20 18.17 3.81 -67.18
CA VAL A 20 19.12 4.20 -66.12
C VAL A 20 18.40 4.83 -64.93
N THR A 21 17.44 5.73 -65.17
CA THR A 21 16.64 6.35 -64.10
C THR A 21 15.75 5.35 -63.38
N ARG A 22 15.20 4.35 -64.08
CA ARG A 22 14.44 3.27 -63.43
C ARG A 22 15.32 2.41 -62.53
N ASN A 23 16.50 2.01 -62.99
CA ASN A 23 17.40 1.18 -62.19
C ASN A 23 17.91 1.91 -60.94
N THR A 24 18.19 3.21 -61.02
CA THR A 24 18.58 3.99 -59.85
C THR A 24 17.42 4.12 -58.85
N ILE A 25 16.19 4.34 -59.31
CA ILE A 25 15.01 4.41 -58.44
C ILE A 25 14.77 3.06 -57.71
N GLU A 26 14.89 1.93 -58.40
CA GLU A 26 14.72 0.59 -57.79
C GLU A 26 15.81 0.30 -56.73
N GLN A 27 17.04 0.80 -56.94
CA GLN A 27 18.14 0.72 -55.97
C GLN A 27 17.89 1.62 -54.74
N TYR A 28 17.38 2.83 -54.92
CA TYR A 28 17.00 3.72 -53.81
C TYR A 28 15.83 3.16 -52.99
N TYR A 29 14.83 2.58 -53.65
CA TYR A 29 13.68 1.97 -52.98
C TYR A 29 14.07 0.74 -52.15
N SER A 30 14.96 -0.12 -52.66
CA SER A 30 15.42 -1.31 -51.92
C SER A 30 16.32 -0.95 -50.73
N ALA A 31 17.20 0.05 -50.87
CA ALA A 31 18.01 0.58 -49.77
C ALA A 31 17.14 1.22 -48.67
N PHE A 32 16.11 1.98 -49.05
CA PHE A 32 15.17 2.60 -48.12
C PHE A 32 14.32 1.56 -47.36
N ARG A 33 13.86 0.51 -48.05
CA ARG A 33 13.10 -0.59 -47.43
C ARG A 33 13.94 -1.39 -46.42
N ALA A 34 15.22 -1.61 -46.72
CA ALA A 34 16.14 -2.29 -45.79
C ALA A 34 16.46 -1.43 -44.55
N GLY A 35 16.58 -0.11 -44.70
CA GLY A 35 16.79 0.82 -43.59
C GLY A 35 15.57 0.92 -42.66
N THR A 36 14.38 1.10 -43.24
CA THR A 36 13.12 1.21 -42.48
C THR A 36 12.80 -0.05 -41.67
N LEU A 37 13.00 -1.25 -42.25
CA LEU A 37 12.78 -2.50 -41.52
C LEU A 37 13.74 -2.67 -40.34
N ARG A 38 15.03 -2.29 -40.47
CA ARG A 38 15.98 -2.31 -39.35
C ARG A 38 15.57 -1.38 -38.21
N HIS A 39 15.07 -0.19 -38.52
CA HIS A 39 14.58 0.74 -37.49
C HIS A 39 13.35 0.22 -36.74
N ILE A 40 12.42 -0.44 -37.44
CA ILE A 40 11.21 -1.04 -36.83
C ILE A 40 11.59 -2.21 -35.91
N HIS A 41 12.56 -3.04 -36.31
CA HIS A 41 13.04 -4.14 -35.46
C HIS A 41 13.83 -3.64 -34.24
N ALA A 42 14.68 -2.62 -34.41
CA ALA A 42 15.45 -2.03 -33.31
C ALA A 42 14.55 -1.35 -32.26
N THR A 43 13.51 -0.63 -32.72
CA THR A 43 12.53 -0.03 -31.80
C THR A 43 11.71 -1.09 -31.07
N ARG A 44 11.25 -2.16 -31.75
CA ARG A 44 10.52 -3.26 -31.08
C ARG A 44 11.36 -3.97 -30.01
N ALA A 45 12.66 -4.19 -30.25
CA ALA A 45 13.54 -4.82 -29.27
C ALA A 45 13.76 -3.94 -28.02
N LEU A 46 13.89 -2.62 -28.21
CA LEU A 46 13.99 -1.66 -27.11
C LEU A 46 12.70 -1.61 -26.28
N TRP A 47 11.54 -1.62 -26.93
CA TRP A 47 10.25 -1.67 -26.24
C TRP A 47 10.05 -2.98 -25.46
N ALA A 48 10.41 -4.13 -26.04
CA ALA A 48 10.30 -5.43 -25.36
C ALA A 48 11.20 -5.48 -24.11
N GLY A 49 12.46 -5.04 -24.21
CA GLY A 49 13.37 -4.97 -23.07
C GLY A 49 12.90 -4.03 -21.96
N ALA A 50 12.34 -2.86 -22.32
CA ALA A 50 11.77 -1.92 -21.36
C ALA A 50 10.54 -2.48 -20.64
N THR A 51 9.64 -3.16 -21.37
CA THR A 51 8.45 -3.78 -20.76
C THR A 51 8.80 -4.91 -19.80
N VAL A 52 9.78 -5.77 -20.12
CA VAL A 52 10.21 -6.86 -19.24
C VAL A 52 10.87 -6.32 -17.96
N ALA A 53 11.67 -5.25 -18.06
CA ALA A 53 12.30 -4.62 -16.91
C ALA A 53 11.29 -3.92 -15.99
N ILE A 54 10.23 -3.31 -16.54
CA ILE A 54 9.16 -2.70 -15.76
C ILE A 54 8.31 -3.78 -15.08
N VAL A 55 7.93 -4.84 -15.78
CA VAL A 55 7.12 -5.94 -15.23
C VAL A 55 7.88 -6.71 -14.15
N SER A 56 9.19 -6.95 -14.30
CA SER A 56 9.99 -7.61 -13.26
C SER A 56 10.15 -6.77 -11.99
N ARG A 57 10.24 -5.44 -12.14
CA ARG A 57 10.31 -4.49 -11.02
C ARG A 57 8.98 -4.33 -10.29
N ILE A 58 7.85 -4.45 -11.00
CA ILE A 58 6.51 -4.47 -10.40
C ILE A 58 6.23 -5.84 -9.74
N GLY A 59 6.68 -6.93 -10.35
CA GLY A 59 6.55 -8.30 -9.82
C GLY A 59 7.33 -8.53 -8.52
N SER A 60 8.52 -7.95 -8.39
CA SER A 60 9.35 -8.07 -7.17
C SER A 60 8.88 -7.20 -6.00
N LEU A 61 8.06 -6.17 -6.26
CA LEU A 61 7.39 -5.39 -5.21
C LEU A 61 6.15 -6.12 -4.64
N ARG A 62 5.64 -7.13 -5.34
CA ARG A 62 4.45 -7.90 -4.93
C ARG A 62 4.77 -9.04 -3.95
N THR A 63 6.01 -9.51 -3.91
CA THR A 63 6.44 -10.68 -3.11
C THR A 63 6.85 -10.38 -1.67
N ARG A 64 6.67 -9.15 -1.17
CA ARG A 64 7.03 -8.79 0.22
C ARG A 64 5.99 -7.96 0.97
N ARG A 65 4.74 -7.99 0.54
CA ARG A 65 3.63 -7.48 1.34
C ARG A 65 3.01 -8.67 2.08
N VAL A 66 3.38 -8.85 3.35
CA VAL A 66 2.38 -9.35 4.30
C VAL A 66 1.16 -8.45 4.07
N PRO A 67 -0.02 -8.98 3.73
CA PRO A 67 -1.16 -8.13 3.41
C PRO A 67 -1.33 -7.14 4.58
N LEU A 68 -1.44 -5.85 4.26
CA LEU A 68 -1.57 -4.79 5.27
C LEU A 68 -2.70 -5.13 6.28
N GLU A 69 -3.69 -5.88 5.82
CA GLU A 69 -4.76 -6.49 6.62
C GLU A 69 -4.26 -7.49 7.65
N ALA A 70 -3.38 -8.44 7.30
CA ALA A 70 -2.79 -9.37 8.26
C ALA A 70 -1.90 -8.66 9.29
N GLN A 71 -1.21 -7.58 8.91
CA GLN A 71 -0.47 -6.75 9.88
C GLN A 71 -1.40 -5.99 10.82
N LYS A 72 -2.56 -5.52 10.34
CA LYS A 72 -3.58 -4.87 11.18
C LYS A 72 -4.23 -5.88 12.13
N GLN A 73 -4.56 -7.07 11.63
CA GLN A 73 -5.17 -8.14 12.41
C GLN A 73 -4.24 -8.61 13.54
N GLY A 74 -2.97 -8.89 13.24
CA GLY A 74 -2.01 -9.30 14.27
C GLY A 74 -1.72 -8.21 15.32
N ARG A 75 -1.93 -6.92 15.00
CA ARG A 75 -1.84 -5.84 16.00
C ARG A 75 -3.07 -5.80 16.90
N LEU A 76 -4.26 -6.00 16.34
CA LEU A 76 -5.50 -6.07 17.11
C LEU A 76 -5.49 -7.26 18.07
N GLU A 77 -5.11 -8.44 17.59
CA GLU A 77 -4.99 -9.65 18.43
C GLU A 77 -3.98 -9.45 19.57
N ARG A 78 -2.86 -8.77 19.28
CA ARG A 78 -1.87 -8.45 20.31
C ARG A 78 -2.38 -7.43 21.32
N PHE A 79 -3.11 -6.41 20.87
CA PHE A 79 -3.75 -5.44 21.75
C PHE A 79 -4.76 -6.12 22.67
N GLU A 80 -5.65 -6.94 22.11
CA GLU A 80 -6.68 -7.70 22.83
C GLU A 80 -6.07 -8.58 23.93
N ALA A 81 -5.07 -9.39 23.58
CA ALA A 81 -4.43 -10.28 24.55
C ALA A 81 -3.79 -9.55 25.74
N VAL A 82 -3.23 -8.35 25.51
CA VAL A 82 -2.61 -7.55 26.58
C VAL A 82 -3.68 -6.78 27.37
N TYR A 83 -4.74 -6.32 26.71
CA TYR A 83 -5.88 -5.68 27.36
C TYR A 83 -6.63 -6.65 28.29
N GLU A 84 -6.86 -7.89 27.85
CA GLU A 84 -7.48 -8.93 28.69
C GLU A 84 -6.65 -9.18 29.96
N GLN A 85 -5.33 -9.35 29.82
CA GLN A 85 -4.43 -9.51 30.97
C GLN A 85 -4.51 -8.33 31.95
N LEU A 86 -4.54 -7.09 31.43
CA LEU A 86 -4.71 -5.91 32.27
C LEU A 86 -6.05 -5.92 33.01
N SER A 87 -7.14 -6.22 32.30
CA SER A 87 -8.48 -6.27 32.88
C SER A 87 -8.62 -7.37 33.93
N ASP A 88 -8.04 -8.55 33.70
CA ASP A 88 -8.03 -9.66 34.64
C ASP A 88 -7.24 -9.33 35.89
N LEU A 89 -6.07 -8.68 35.73
CA LEU A 89 -5.25 -8.23 36.85
C LEU A 89 -6.02 -7.23 37.73
N ILE A 90 -6.70 -6.25 37.12
CA ILE A 90 -7.51 -5.26 37.86
C ILE A 90 -8.68 -5.95 38.57
N CYS A 91 -9.39 -6.86 37.89
CA CYS A 91 -10.48 -7.62 38.49
C CYS A 91 -9.99 -8.50 39.67
N TRP A 92 -8.80 -9.07 39.55
CA TRP A 92 -8.20 -9.88 40.61
C TRP A 92 -7.78 -9.02 41.80
N ALA A 93 -7.16 -7.86 41.54
CA ALA A 93 -6.78 -6.88 42.54
C ALA A 93 -8.00 -6.26 43.26
N ALA A 94 -9.16 -6.20 42.62
CA ALA A 94 -10.40 -5.81 43.29
C ALA A 94 -10.89 -6.82 44.33
N LYS A 95 -10.43 -8.08 44.26
CA LYS A 95 -10.84 -9.16 45.16
C LYS A 95 -9.80 -9.49 46.23
N GLU A 96 -8.52 -9.31 45.91
CA GLU A 96 -7.39 -9.67 46.75
C GLU A 96 -6.52 -8.46 47.08
N GLU A 97 -5.62 -8.60 48.06
CA GLU A 97 -4.69 -7.53 48.43
C GLU A 97 -3.72 -7.20 47.28
N VAL A 98 -3.49 -5.90 47.04
CA VAL A 98 -2.53 -5.45 46.03
C VAL A 98 -1.11 -5.64 46.55
N THR A 99 -0.34 -6.50 45.88
CA THR A 99 1.07 -6.76 46.22
C THR A 99 2.00 -5.91 45.34
N PRO A 100 3.25 -5.64 45.79
CA PRO A 100 4.22 -4.90 44.97
C PRO A 100 4.50 -5.54 43.60
N GLU A 101 4.42 -6.87 43.51
CA GLU A 101 4.59 -7.59 42.25
C GLU A 101 3.44 -7.30 41.27
N ARG A 102 2.19 -7.28 41.77
CA ARG A 102 1.00 -6.95 40.97
C ARG A 102 1.02 -5.49 40.52
N GLU A 103 1.48 -4.60 41.37
CA GLU A 103 1.67 -3.17 41.05
C GLU A 103 2.66 -2.99 39.90
N ALA A 104 3.80 -3.69 39.95
CA ALA A 104 4.80 -3.67 38.88
C ALA A 104 4.26 -4.28 37.57
N GLU A 105 3.49 -5.37 37.66
CA GLU A 105 2.84 -5.99 36.51
C GLU A 105 1.78 -5.07 35.89
N TYR A 106 0.97 -4.41 36.72
CA TYR A 106 0.00 -3.40 36.30
C TYR A 106 0.70 -2.25 35.55
N ALA A 107 1.79 -1.69 36.10
CA ALA A 107 2.53 -0.62 35.45
C ALA A 107 3.06 -1.03 34.06
N HIS A 108 3.57 -2.26 33.94
CA HIS A 108 4.06 -2.81 32.67
C HIS A 108 2.92 -3.02 31.65
N LEU A 109 1.81 -3.63 32.08
CA LEU A 109 0.65 -3.88 31.23
C LEU A 109 -0.02 -2.56 30.80
N ARG A 110 -0.19 -1.60 31.70
CA ARG A 110 -0.74 -0.26 31.40
C ARG A 110 0.03 0.43 30.29
N LEU A 111 1.37 0.45 30.38
CA LEU A 111 2.23 1.03 29.34
C LEU A 111 2.09 0.28 28.01
N SER A 112 2.09 -1.06 28.07
CA SER A 112 1.96 -1.91 26.87
C SER A 112 0.62 -1.70 26.15
N VAL A 113 -0.49 -1.66 26.89
CA VAL A 113 -1.82 -1.38 26.34
C VAL A 113 -1.86 0.01 25.72
N ARG A 114 -1.32 1.03 26.40
CA ARG A 114 -1.27 2.40 25.89
C ARG A 114 -0.52 2.51 24.56
N GLU A 115 0.65 1.87 24.45
CA GLU A 115 1.46 1.87 23.22
C GLU A 115 0.73 1.18 22.06
N LEU A 116 0.03 0.07 22.34
CA LEU A 116 -0.72 -0.68 21.34
C LEU A 116 -2.04 0.02 20.95
N TYR A 117 -2.63 0.77 21.87
CA TYR A 117 -3.88 1.50 21.67
C TYR A 117 -3.73 2.72 20.75
N GLN A 118 -2.66 3.51 20.92
CA GLN A 118 -2.43 4.75 20.13
C GLN A 118 -2.72 4.62 18.61
N PRO A 119 -2.19 3.60 17.90
CA PRO A 119 -2.49 3.42 16.48
C PRO A 119 -3.90 2.88 16.18
N LEU A 120 -4.58 2.31 17.18
CA LEU A 120 -5.94 1.75 17.07
C LEU A 120 -7.03 2.75 17.46
N ARG A 121 -6.68 3.82 18.17
CA ARG A 121 -7.60 4.84 18.68
C ARG A 121 -8.60 5.33 17.63
N ALA A 122 -8.12 5.73 16.45
CA ALA A 122 -8.99 6.23 15.38
C ALA A 122 -9.95 5.15 14.83
N THR A 123 -9.57 3.88 14.89
CA THR A 123 -10.38 2.75 14.43
C THR A 123 -11.47 2.43 15.44
N LEU A 124 -11.16 2.46 16.73
CA LEU A 124 -12.08 2.08 17.79
C LEU A 124 -12.98 3.25 18.23
N ARG A 125 -12.59 4.50 17.96
CA ARG A 125 -13.33 5.72 18.35
C ARG A 125 -14.83 5.71 18.03
N PRO A 126 -15.27 5.28 16.84
CA PRO A 126 -16.69 5.24 16.51
C PRO A 126 -17.52 4.32 17.41
N PHE A 127 -16.90 3.38 18.13
CA PHE A 127 -17.59 2.32 18.86
C PHE A 127 -17.82 2.62 20.35
N TRP A 128 -17.16 3.64 20.92
CA TRP A 128 -17.47 4.13 22.27
C TRP A 128 -18.08 5.52 22.30
N GLN A 129 -18.09 6.24 21.17
CA GLN A 129 -18.75 7.53 21.09
C GLN A 129 -20.27 7.34 21.04
N THR A 130 -20.92 7.59 22.17
CA THR A 130 -22.38 7.68 22.30
C THR A 130 -22.82 9.15 22.28
N GLU A 131 -24.05 9.41 21.86
CA GLU A 131 -24.59 10.79 21.72
C GLU A 131 -24.58 11.60 23.02
N ASP A 132 -24.61 10.92 24.16
CA ASP A 132 -24.65 11.52 25.51
C ASP A 132 -23.27 11.72 26.16
N MET A 133 -22.18 11.28 25.52
CA MET A 133 -20.83 11.42 26.09
C MET A 133 -20.13 12.69 25.62
N GLU A 134 -19.34 13.29 26.51
CA GLU A 134 -18.47 14.40 26.15
C GLU A 134 -17.58 14.01 24.96
N SER A 135 -17.51 14.90 23.96
CA SER A 135 -16.76 14.71 22.70
C SER A 135 -15.34 14.16 22.90
N ASP A 136 -14.75 14.47 24.04
CA ASP A 136 -13.34 14.24 24.36
C ASP A 136 -13.14 13.07 25.34
N TYR A 137 -14.22 12.44 25.83
CA TYR A 137 -14.09 11.27 26.69
C TYR A 137 -13.60 10.05 25.90
N ASP A 138 -12.58 9.40 26.45
CA ASP A 138 -11.91 8.25 25.87
C ASP A 138 -11.72 7.19 26.97
N PRO A 139 -12.55 6.13 26.99
CA PRO A 139 -12.52 5.15 28.07
C PRO A 139 -11.17 4.42 28.15
N PHE A 140 -10.41 4.33 27.05
CA PHE A 140 -9.09 3.73 27.08
C PHE A 140 -8.06 4.67 27.72
N GLU A 141 -8.11 5.97 27.42
CA GLU A 141 -7.21 6.94 28.08
C GLU A 141 -7.52 7.08 29.57
N GLU A 142 -8.80 7.00 29.96
CA GLU A 142 -9.21 7.00 31.39
C GLU A 142 -8.57 5.85 32.17
N LEU A 143 -8.43 4.67 31.55
CA LEU A 143 -7.71 3.52 32.16
C LEU A 143 -6.21 3.75 32.35
N PHE A 144 -5.63 4.69 31.60
CA PHE A 144 -4.21 5.04 31.69
C PHE A 144 -3.94 6.20 32.63
N LEU A 145 -4.97 6.87 33.17
CA LEU A 145 -4.76 8.01 34.10
C LEU A 145 -4.27 7.55 35.48
N PRO A 146 -4.88 6.55 36.14
CA PRO A 146 -4.45 6.10 37.45
C PRO A 146 -3.04 5.52 37.35
N HIS A 147 -2.15 5.98 38.23
CA HIS A 147 -0.76 5.50 38.22
C HIS A 147 -0.60 4.21 39.01
N ASP A 148 -1.48 4.02 39.99
CA ASP A 148 -1.42 2.91 40.92
C ASP A 148 -2.66 2.01 40.76
N LEU A 149 -2.47 0.71 40.91
CA LEU A 149 -3.50 -0.32 40.77
C LEU A 149 -4.64 -0.12 41.78
N ASN A 150 -4.29 0.30 43.01
CA ASN A 150 -5.29 0.63 44.04
C ASN A 150 -6.22 1.76 43.59
N GLU A 151 -5.69 2.79 42.92
CA GLU A 151 -6.48 3.93 42.46
C GLU A 151 -7.49 3.52 41.38
N VAL A 152 -7.11 2.59 40.49
CA VAL A 152 -8.03 2.02 39.49
C VAL A 152 -9.16 1.24 40.18
N VAL A 153 -8.80 0.37 41.13
CA VAL A 153 -9.73 -0.54 41.81
C VAL A 153 -10.74 0.23 42.66
N ASP A 154 -10.29 1.27 43.36
CA ASP A 154 -11.12 2.07 44.27
C ASP A 154 -11.97 3.11 43.54
N SER A 155 -11.67 3.40 42.26
CA SER A 155 -12.42 4.36 41.46
C SER A 155 -13.56 3.69 40.69
N MET A 156 -14.79 4.20 40.87
CA MET A 156 -15.91 3.85 39.98
C MET A 156 -15.61 4.20 38.51
N GLY A 157 -14.80 5.24 38.28
CA GLY A 157 -14.35 5.65 36.95
C GLY A 157 -13.52 4.57 36.25
N GLY A 158 -12.57 3.94 36.94
CA GLY A 158 -11.74 2.86 36.38
C GLY A 158 -12.57 1.66 35.97
N ILE A 159 -13.47 1.18 36.83
CA ILE A 159 -14.35 0.04 36.53
C ILE A 159 -15.29 0.33 35.35
N MET A 160 -15.86 1.54 35.31
CA MET A 160 -16.71 1.97 34.21
C MET A 160 -15.92 2.03 32.90
N ALA A 161 -14.70 2.58 32.93
CA ALA A 161 -13.82 2.66 31.77
C ALA A 161 -13.44 1.27 31.22
N ILE A 162 -13.19 0.25 32.07
CA ILE A 162 -12.95 -1.14 31.63
C ILE A 162 -14.16 -1.69 30.89
N SER A 163 -15.35 -1.47 31.44
CA SER A 163 -16.60 -1.98 30.87
C SER A 163 -16.87 -1.35 29.50
N MET A 164 -16.73 -0.03 29.40
CA MET A 164 -16.93 0.70 28.15
C MET A 164 -15.87 0.39 27.09
N ALA A 165 -14.60 0.27 27.48
CA ALA A 165 -13.53 -0.13 26.59
C ALA A 165 -13.76 -1.55 26.03
N ARG A 166 -14.27 -2.47 26.87
CA ARG A 166 -14.65 -3.81 26.43
C ARG A 166 -15.83 -3.78 25.45
N GLU A 167 -16.90 -3.05 25.76
CA GLU A 167 -18.07 -2.93 24.87
C GLU A 167 -17.68 -2.37 23.50
N ALA A 168 -16.85 -1.32 23.47
CA ALA A 168 -16.37 -0.74 22.22
C ALA A 168 -15.55 -1.72 21.38
N PHE A 169 -14.74 -2.54 22.05
CA PHE A 169 -13.96 -3.57 21.38
C PHE A 169 -14.84 -4.71 20.83
N GLU A 170 -15.84 -5.14 21.60
CA GLU A 170 -16.82 -6.14 21.16
C GLU A 170 -17.64 -5.64 19.97
N ALA A 171 -18.11 -4.39 20.00
CA ALA A 171 -18.84 -3.76 18.90
C ALA A 171 -17.98 -3.63 17.63
N TYR A 172 -16.70 -3.27 17.78
CA TYR A 172 -15.77 -3.29 16.65
C TYR A 172 -15.65 -4.69 16.04
N ARG A 173 -15.49 -5.72 16.88
CA ARG A 173 -15.37 -7.12 16.42
C ARG A 173 -16.60 -7.60 15.67
N GLU A 174 -17.80 -7.20 16.11
CA GLU A 174 -19.05 -7.51 15.42
C GLU A 174 -19.13 -6.82 14.06
N SER A 175 -18.63 -5.58 13.94
CA SER A 175 -18.66 -4.84 12.67
C SER A 175 -17.76 -5.39 11.56
N VAL A 176 -16.74 -6.18 11.94
CA VAL A 176 -15.74 -6.74 11.01
C VAL A 176 -16.07 -8.19 10.60
N ARG A 177 -17.05 -8.84 11.26
CA ARG A 177 -17.54 -10.19 10.92
C ARG A 177 -18.61 -10.16 9.83
#